data_AF-A0A484H280-F1
#
_entry.id   AF-A0A484H280-F1
#
_cell.length_a   1.000
_cell.length_b   1.000
_cell.length_c   1.000
_cell.angle_alpha   90.00
_cell.angle_beta   90.00
_cell.angle_gamma   90.00
#
_symmetry.space_group_name_H-M   'P 1'
#
loop_
_entity.id
_entity.type
_entity.pdbx_description
1 polymer ?
#
loop_
_entity_poly.entity_id
_entity_poly.type
_entity_poly.pdbx_seq_one_letter_code
_entity_poly.pdbx_strand_id
1 'polypeptide(L)' 'ELTIPNNLIGCILGCQGAKINEIRQMSGAQIKIANPVEGSTDRQITITGSAASISLAQYLINV' A
#
# COMPACT_ATOMS: atom_id res chain seq x y z
N GLU A 1 3.77 -6.14 -7.82
CA GLU A 1 4.14 -5.80 -6.43
C GLU A 1 4.71 -4.39 -6.40
N LEU A 2 4.68 -3.72 -5.25
CA LEU A 2 5.16 -2.36 -5.06
C LEU A 2 6.12 -2.31 -3.86
N THR A 3 7.16 -1.50 -3.96
CA THR A 3 8.16 -1.32 -2.90
C THR A 3 8.17 0.15 -2.50
N ILE A 4 8.02 0.42 -1.20
CA ILE A 4 7.98 1.78 -0.65
C ILE A 4 9.02 1.94 0.45
N PRO A 5 9.77 3.06 0.47
CA PRO A 5 10.66 3.38 1.57
C PRO A 5 9.98 3.34 2.95
N ASN A 6 10.65 2.74 3.94
CA ASN A 6 10.13 2.57 5.29
C ASN A 6 9.76 3.90 5.97
N ASN A 7 10.41 5.01 5.61
CA ASN A 7 10.07 6.34 6.11
C ASN A 7 8.76 6.90 5.54
N LEU A 8 8.31 6.43 4.37
CA LEU A 8 7.07 6.88 3.72
C LEU A 8 5.86 5.99 4.04
N ILE A 9 6.08 4.78 4.57
CA ILE A 9 4.97 3.85 4.85
C ILE A 9 3.94 4.43 5.80
N GLY A 10 4.37 5.24 6.79
CA GLY A 10 3.47 5.86 7.76
C GLY A 10 2.44 6.78 7.09
N CYS A 11 2.84 7.50 6.04
CA CYS A 11 1.95 8.36 5.26
C CYS A 11 0.91 7.56 4.47
N ILE A 12 1.29 6.38 3.96
CA ILE A 12 0.37 5.48 3.24
C ILE A 12 -0.62 4.82 4.19
N LEU A 13 -0.15 4.39 5.36
CA LEU A 13 -1.02 3.81 6.38
C LEU A 13 -2.03 4.85 6.90
N GLY A 14 -1.55 6.05 7.20
CA GLY A 14 -2.34 7.09 7.86
C GLY A 14 -2.60 6.77 9.33
N CYS A 15 -3.25 7.71 10.03
CA CYS A 15 -3.58 7.53 11.44
C CYS A 15 -4.47 6.29 11.63
N GLN A 16 -4.05 5.34 12.48
CA GLN A 16 -4.76 4.08 12.73
C GLN A 16 -5.06 3.26 11.46
N GLY A 17 -4.30 3.45 10.37
CA GLY A 17 -4.54 2.75 9.11
C GLY A 17 -5.67 3.35 8.27
N ALA A 18 -6.17 4.56 8.58
CA ALA A 18 -7.30 5.16 7.89
C ALA A 18 -7.07 5.32 6.38
N LYS A 19 -5.91 5.87 5.95
CA LYS A 19 -5.62 6.11 4.53
C LYS A 19 -5.55 4.78 3.76
N ILE A 20 -4.86 3.77 4.29
CA ILE A 20 -4.78 2.48 3.60
C ILE A 20 -6.14 1.77 3.53
N ASN A 21 -7.00 1.94 4.53
CA ASN A 21 -8.35 1.38 4.51
C ASN A 21 -9.24 2.07 3.47
N GLU A 22 -9.15 3.39 3.35
CA GLU A 22 -9.81 4.16 2.29
C GLU A 22 -9.34 3.70 0.90
N ILE A 23 -8.03 3.52 0.69
CA ILE A 23 -7.48 3.01 -0.58
C ILE A 23 -8.05 1.63 -0.91
N ARG A 24 -8.12 0.72 0.07
CA ARG A 24 -8.72 -0.62 -0.12
C ARG A 24 -10.19 -0.51 -0.53
N GLN A 25 -10.96 0.37 0.12
CA GLN A 25 -12.37 0.57 -0.16
C GLN A 25 -12.60 1.18 -1.56
N MET A 26 -11.86 2.24 -1.90
CA MET A 26 -12.01 2.94 -3.18
C MET A 26 -11.55 2.11 -4.37
N SER A 27 -10.43 1.40 -4.23
CA SER A 27 -9.87 0.56 -5.31
C SER A 27 -10.57 -0.78 -5.46
N GLY A 28 -11.19 -1.29 -4.37
CA GLY A 28 -11.66 -2.67 -4.30
C GLY A 28 -10.53 -3.70 -4.35
N ALA A 29 -9.26 -3.27 -4.26
CA ALA A 29 -8.11 -4.15 -4.27
C ALA A 29 -7.81 -4.69 -2.86
N GLN A 30 -7.34 -5.93 -2.80
CA GLN A 30 -6.77 -6.48 -1.59
C GLN A 30 -5.31 -6.03 -1.50
N ILE A 31 -4.97 -5.33 -0.40
CA ILE A 31 -3.63 -4.77 -0.20
C ILE A 31 -3.02 -5.37 1.07
N LYS A 32 -1.91 -6.10 0.91
CA LYS A 32 -1.10 -6.67 2.00
C LYS A 32 0.22 -5.92 2.10
N ILE A 33 0.61 -5.58 3.31
CA ILE A 33 1.85 -4.87 3.61
C ILE A 33 2.72 -5.85 4.40
N ALA A 34 3.93 -6.12 3.90
CA ALA A 34 4.87 -6.99 4.58
C ALA A 34 5.37 -6.38 5.90
N ASN A 35 5.83 -7.23 6.80
CA ASN A 35 6.55 -6.78 7.98
C ASN A 35 7.88 -6.12 7.56
N PRO A 36 8.39 -5.14 8.33
CA PRO A 36 9.73 -4.63 8.10
C PRO A 36 10.74 -5.76 8.21
N VAL A 37 11.69 -5.80 7.27
CA VAL A 37 12.79 -6.76 7.24
C VAL A 37 14.03 -6.05 7.78
N GLU A 38 14.74 -6.67 8.72
CA GLU A 38 15.99 -6.12 9.25
C GLU A 38 17.00 -5.88 8.12
N GLY A 39 17.63 -4.71 8.12
CA GLY A 39 18.56 -4.29 7.06
C GLY A 39 17.89 -3.77 5.77
N SER A 40 16.56 -3.85 5.63
CA SER A 40 15.85 -3.26 4.49
C SER A 40 15.48 -1.79 4.74
N THR A 41 15.72 -0.93 3.75
CA THR A 41 15.21 0.44 3.72
C THR A 41 13.78 0.54 3.21
N ASP A 42 13.26 -0.55 2.65
CA ASP A 42 11.97 -0.59 1.98
C ASP A 42 11.02 -1.62 2.57
N ARG A 43 9.73 -1.42 2.28
CA ARG A 43 8.64 -2.32 2.60
C ARG A 43 7.94 -2.79 1.33
N GLN A 44 7.72 -4.09 1.25
CA GLN A 44 6.99 -4.71 0.15
C GLN A 44 5.48 -4.61 0.39
N ILE A 45 4.77 -4.25 -0.66
CA ILE A 45 3.31 -4.16 -0.71
C ILE A 45 2.82 -5.05 -1.86
N THR A 46 1.93 -5.99 -1.52
CA THR A 46 1.28 -6.86 -2.49
C THR A 46 -0.15 -6.37 -2.71
N ILE A 47 -0.50 -6.09 -3.96
CA ILE A 47 -1.82 -5.65 -4.38
C ILE A 47 -2.41 -6.72 -5.29
N THR A 48 -3.59 -7.22 -4.94
CA THR A 48 -4.31 -8.26 -5.70
C THR A 48 -5.74 -7.80 -5.99
N GLY A 49 -6.26 -8.17 -7.16
CA GLY A 49 -7.60 -7.78 -7.61
C GLY A 49 -7.69 -7.75 -9.14
N SER A 50 -8.74 -7.10 -9.66
CA SER A 50 -8.87 -6.83 -11.10
C SER A 50 -7.78 -5.86 -11.57
N ALA A 51 -7.46 -5.85 -12.87
CA ALA A 51 -6.48 -4.91 -13.42
C ALA A 51 -6.85 -3.44 -13.14
N ALA A 52 -8.15 -3.10 -13.18
CA ALA A 52 -8.65 -1.77 -12.84
C ALA A 52 -8.45 -1.46 -11.35
N SER A 53 -8.78 -2.40 -10.46
CA SER A 53 -8.59 -2.25 -9.01
C SER A 53 -7.12 -2.06 -8.65
N ILE A 54 -6.22 -2.86 -9.24
CA ILE A 54 -4.78 -2.76 -9.01
C ILE A 54 -4.28 -1.40 -9.49
N SER A 55 -4.65 -0.98 -10.70
CA SER A 55 -4.22 0.31 -11.26
C SER A 55 -4.68 1.49 -10.41
N LEU A 56 -5.94 1.46 -9.94
CA LEU A 56 -6.48 2.50 -9.07
C LEU A 56 -5.78 2.52 -7.69
N ALA A 57 -5.54 1.35 -7.08
CA ALA A 57 -4.78 1.27 -5.83
C ALA A 57 -3.37 1.85 -5.98
N GLN A 58 -2.66 1.51 -7.07
CA GLN A 58 -1.33 2.04 -7.34
C GLN A 58 -1.32 3.56 -7.54
N TYR A 59 -2.35 4.10 -8.21
CA TYR A 59 -2.51 5.55 -8.35
C TYR A 59 -2.71 6.23 -6.98
N LEU A 60 -3.63 5.73 -6.16
CA LEU A 60 -3.93 6.30 -4.85
C LEU A 60 -2.77 6.20 -3.83
N ILE A 61 -1.85 5.24 -4.01
CA ILE A 61 -0.66 5.08 -3.16
C ILE A 61 0.44 6.09 -3.53
N ASN A 62 0.60 6.39 -4.83
CA ASN A 62 1.64 7.29 -5.33
C ASN A 62 1.25 8.78 -5.29
N VAL A 63 0.00 9.09 -4.92
CA VAL A 63 -0.52 10.45 -4.70
C VAL A 63 -0.52 10.80 -3.21
#